data_AF-A0A4D6G2K6-F1
#
_entry.id   AF-A0A4D6G2K6-F1
#
_cell.length_a   1.000
_cell.length_b   1.000
_cell.length_c   1.000
_cell.angle_alpha   90.00
_cell.angle_beta   90.00
_cell.angle_gamma   90.00
#
_symmetry.space_group_name_H-M   'P 1'
#
loop_
_entity.id
_entity.type
_entity.pdbx_description
1 polymer ?
#
loop_
_entity_poly.entity_id
_entity_poly.type
_entity_poly.pdbx_seq_one_letter_code
_entity_poly.pdbx_strand_id
1 'polypeptide(L)'
;LCEKPMFNNAAMFVSMCLKCFCSGQTDDCSSAMGYYQSPNPKTSTRTKGLLMNFKSQKILEVSYAKSIYDVNSKSYKFVGKMYQDFVVDPNVFLTSDFGMDGSWLESYSYYLKINIRLFGESKDDIPGPKVILQNVNGKSLYWCTNDNSEVIYSNPEGFYNQLKISLWEKENWFIDSTCETSAMRPDILAVLSDIKYLLIRIKYYSNQTGFEFFNATVDHVITNPDSMGSNIYAPRIEKCNCPTPYTGLSCEKCLAGYEKNDQNQCVKKCPINCVECDKNGNCNRCIGQRSGP
;
A
#
# COMPACT_ATOMS: atom_id res chain seq x y z
N LEU A 1 -5.97 30.23 2.42
CA LEU A 1 -4.59 30.09 1.92
C LEU A 1 -4.56 29.19 0.70
N CYS A 2 -4.85 27.89 0.85
CA CYS A 2 -5.04 27.02 -0.30
C CYS A 2 -6.40 27.31 -0.95
N GLU A 3 -6.38 27.65 -2.23
CA GLU A 3 -7.56 27.84 -3.07
C GLU A 3 -7.70 26.67 -4.05
N LYS A 4 -8.91 26.39 -4.53
CA LYS A 4 -9.15 25.33 -5.52
C LYS A 4 -8.22 25.53 -6.73
N PRO A 5 -7.57 24.46 -7.24
CA PRO A 5 -7.79 23.03 -6.97
C PRO A 5 -6.85 22.46 -5.88
N MET A 6 -6.46 23.26 -4.88
CA MET A 6 -5.58 22.84 -3.81
C MET A 6 -6.27 22.83 -2.44
N PHE A 7 -5.77 21.98 -1.55
CA PHE A 7 -6.20 21.87 -0.17
C PHE A 7 -4.99 21.70 0.77
N ASN A 8 -5.21 21.96 2.06
CA ASN A 8 -4.43 21.54 3.22
C ASN A 8 -4.79 22.50 4.35
N ASN A 9 -5.68 22.09 5.25
CA ASN A 9 -6.19 22.94 6.32
C ASN A 9 -5.13 23.30 7.38
N ALA A 10 -3.98 22.61 7.41
CA ALA A 10 -2.82 22.96 8.25
C ALA A 10 -1.74 23.75 7.50
N ALA A 11 -1.99 24.19 6.27
CA ALA A 11 -1.02 24.97 5.51
C ALA A 11 -0.79 26.35 6.16
N MET A 12 0.45 26.60 6.57
CA MET A 12 0.91 27.93 6.99
C MET A 12 1.48 28.74 5.82
N PHE A 13 1.91 28.07 4.75
CA PHE A 13 2.49 28.67 3.55
C PHE A 13 1.90 28.01 2.28
N VAL A 14 1.89 28.75 1.16
CA VAL A 14 1.36 28.25 -0.13
C VAL A 14 2.07 26.97 -0.59
N SER A 15 3.36 26.82 -0.26
CA SER A 15 4.15 25.60 -0.56
C SER A 15 3.70 24.35 0.19
N MET A 16 2.84 24.49 1.21
CA MET A 16 2.23 23.37 1.92
C MET A 16 0.90 22.92 1.29
N CYS A 17 0.34 23.69 0.36
CA CYS A 17 -0.88 23.33 -0.33
C CYS A 17 -0.64 22.14 -1.28
N LEU A 18 -1.57 21.19 -1.28
CA LEU A 18 -1.54 19.99 -2.10
C LEU A 18 -2.62 20.10 -3.16
N LYS A 19 -2.27 19.83 -4.42
CA LYS A 19 -3.26 19.74 -5.51
C LYS A 19 -4.16 18.52 -5.28
N CYS A 20 -5.48 18.69 -5.42
CA CYS A 20 -6.45 17.59 -5.37
C CYS A 20 -6.09 16.49 -6.38
N PHE A 21 -6.11 15.23 -5.95
CA PHE A 21 -5.92 14.07 -6.83
C PHE A 21 -7.26 13.53 -7.32
N CYS A 22 -8.18 13.23 -6.39
CA CYS A 22 -9.57 12.79 -6.61
C CYS A 22 -9.76 11.78 -7.75
N SER A 23 -8.75 10.94 -8.00
CA SER A 23 -8.72 9.99 -9.11
C SER A 23 -9.07 10.61 -10.48
N GLY A 24 -8.80 11.91 -10.65
CA GLY A 24 -9.12 12.69 -11.84
C GLY A 24 -10.61 13.02 -12.05
N GLN A 25 -11.49 12.75 -11.08
CA GLN A 25 -12.95 12.92 -11.23
C GLN A 25 -13.45 14.31 -10.88
N THR A 26 -12.70 15.06 -10.04
CA THR A 26 -13.07 16.42 -9.61
C THR A 26 -11.82 17.16 -9.12
N ASP A 27 -11.85 18.48 -9.16
CA ASP A 27 -10.86 19.38 -8.56
C ASP A 27 -11.36 19.98 -7.23
N ASP A 28 -12.54 19.56 -6.76
CA ASP A 28 -13.17 20.01 -5.53
C ASP A 28 -12.85 19.07 -4.37
N CYS A 29 -11.89 19.44 -3.53
CA CYS A 29 -11.52 18.66 -2.35
C CYS A 29 -11.14 19.54 -1.15
N SER A 30 -11.16 18.93 0.04
CA SER A 30 -10.75 19.54 1.32
C SER A 30 -9.95 18.54 2.15
N SER A 31 -9.31 18.95 3.25
CA SER A 31 -8.68 17.98 4.15
C SER A 31 -9.72 17.08 4.81
N ALA A 32 -9.37 15.81 5.04
CA ALA A 32 -10.26 14.84 5.67
C ALA A 32 -10.49 15.16 7.16
N MET A 33 -11.62 15.83 7.46
CA MET A 33 -12.06 16.20 8.80
C MET A 33 -12.67 15.01 9.55
N GLY A 34 -12.41 14.89 10.86
CA GLY A 34 -12.92 13.79 11.70
C GLY A 34 -12.17 12.47 11.52
N TYR A 35 -11.03 12.52 10.81
CA TYR A 35 -10.12 11.40 10.62
C TYR A 35 -8.93 11.52 11.55
N TYR A 36 -8.57 10.41 12.19
CA TYR A 36 -7.44 10.30 13.09
C TYR A 36 -6.68 9.01 12.81
N GLN A 37 -5.42 8.95 13.23
CA GLN A 37 -4.61 7.76 13.05
C GLN A 37 -5.22 6.58 13.81
N SER A 38 -5.47 5.48 13.10
CA SER A 38 -5.96 4.25 13.71
C SER A 38 -4.98 3.73 14.78
N PRO A 39 -5.44 3.33 15.97
CA PRO A 39 -4.60 2.65 16.95
C PRO A 39 -4.21 1.24 16.50
N ASN A 40 -4.95 0.67 15.52
CA ASN A 40 -4.72 -0.66 14.98
C ASN A 40 -4.33 -0.53 13.49
N PRO A 41 -3.03 -0.63 13.14
CA PRO A 41 -2.61 -0.56 11.74
C PRO A 41 -3.13 -1.77 10.95
N LYS A 42 -3.27 -1.61 9.63
CA LYS A 42 -3.48 -2.77 8.75
C LYS A 42 -2.24 -3.65 8.87
N THR A 43 -2.41 -4.95 9.04
CA THR A 43 -1.31 -5.86 9.36
C THR A 43 -1.30 -7.05 8.42
N SER A 44 -0.10 -7.43 8.01
CA SER A 44 0.17 -8.57 7.15
C SER A 44 0.10 -9.92 7.88
N THR A 45 -0.16 -9.92 9.19
CA THR A 45 -0.13 -11.13 10.02
C THR A 45 -1.30 -12.04 9.67
N ARG A 46 -1.02 -13.35 9.54
CA ARG A 46 -1.93 -14.50 9.30
C ARG A 46 -1.92 -15.07 7.88
N THR A 47 -1.14 -14.50 6.96
CA THR A 47 -1.10 -14.95 5.57
C THR A 47 0.20 -15.69 5.26
N LYS A 48 0.16 -16.57 4.24
CA LYS A 48 1.34 -17.31 3.82
C LYS A 48 2.17 -16.42 2.91
N GLY A 49 3.46 -16.27 3.22
CA GLY A 49 4.40 -15.62 2.30
C GLY A 49 4.58 -16.45 1.04
N LEU A 50 4.77 -15.75 -0.09
CA LEU A 50 5.07 -16.29 -1.40
C LEU A 50 6.30 -15.56 -1.96
N LEU A 51 7.10 -16.24 -2.77
CA LEU A 51 8.13 -15.56 -3.56
C LEU A 51 7.59 -15.28 -4.95
N MET A 52 7.90 -14.10 -5.48
CA MET A 52 7.50 -13.67 -6.81
C MET A 52 8.71 -13.12 -7.54
N ASN A 53 8.90 -13.56 -8.77
CA ASN A 53 9.80 -12.89 -9.69
C ASN A 53 9.06 -11.69 -10.30
N PHE A 54 9.49 -10.49 -9.94
CA PHE A 54 8.78 -9.25 -10.31
C PHE A 54 8.77 -8.99 -11.82
N LYS A 55 9.88 -9.30 -12.52
CA LYS A 55 9.99 -9.10 -13.98
C LYS A 55 9.06 -10.02 -14.76
N SER A 56 9.04 -11.31 -14.40
CA SER A 56 8.17 -12.29 -15.07
C SER A 56 6.75 -12.32 -14.51
N GLN A 57 6.49 -11.61 -13.41
CA GLN A 57 5.22 -11.59 -12.68
C GLN A 57 4.74 -12.99 -12.26
N LYS A 58 5.69 -13.92 -12.03
CA LYS A 58 5.39 -15.31 -11.66
C LYS A 58 5.64 -15.56 -10.18
N ILE A 59 4.68 -16.21 -9.52
CA ILE A 59 4.89 -16.82 -8.22
C ILE A 59 5.82 -18.02 -8.39
N LEU A 60 6.80 -18.12 -7.50
CA LEU A 60 7.82 -19.16 -7.49
C LEU A 60 7.51 -20.15 -6.37
N GLU A 61 7.38 -21.42 -6.72
CA GLU A 61 7.49 -22.49 -5.74
C GLU A 61 8.96 -22.71 -5.42
N VAL A 62 9.34 -22.40 -4.18
CA VAL A 62 10.73 -22.53 -3.74
C VAL A 62 10.83 -23.49 -2.57
N SER A 63 11.77 -24.44 -2.66
CA SER A 63 12.03 -25.41 -1.60
C SER A 63 12.76 -24.81 -0.39
N TYR A 64 13.44 -23.66 -0.58
CA TYR A 64 14.30 -23.05 0.43
C TYR A 64 13.60 -21.99 1.30
N ALA A 65 12.37 -21.61 0.97
CA ALA A 65 11.59 -20.66 1.76
C ALA A 65 10.20 -21.22 2.08
N LYS A 66 9.72 -20.99 3.30
CA LYS A 66 8.41 -21.49 3.75
C LYS A 66 7.79 -20.59 4.81
N SER A 67 6.46 -20.63 4.86
CA SER A 67 5.70 -20.06 5.98
C SER A 67 5.73 -21.01 7.17
N ILE A 68 6.07 -20.49 8.36
CA ILE A 68 6.13 -21.23 9.63
C ILE A 68 5.15 -20.57 10.59
N TYR A 69 4.23 -21.34 11.17
CA TYR A 69 3.34 -20.84 12.21
C TYR A 69 4.04 -20.84 13.57
N ASP A 70 4.14 -19.67 14.18
CA ASP A 70 4.69 -19.48 15.52
C ASP A 70 3.54 -19.46 16.54
N VAL A 71 3.51 -20.49 17.39
CA VAL A 71 2.45 -20.73 18.38
C VAL A 71 2.42 -19.65 19.47
N ASN A 72 3.58 -19.11 19.86
CA ASN A 72 3.68 -18.13 20.94
C ASN A 72 3.12 -16.78 20.50
N SER A 73 3.50 -16.34 19.30
CA SER A 73 3.01 -15.10 18.70
C SER A 73 1.65 -15.25 18.01
N LYS A 74 1.14 -16.48 17.88
CA LYS A 74 -0.08 -16.83 17.12
C LYS A 74 -0.08 -16.22 15.71
N SER A 75 1.07 -16.28 15.04
CA SER A 75 1.29 -15.62 13.74
C SER A 75 2.18 -16.45 12.82
N TYR A 76 2.09 -16.22 11.51
CA TYR A 76 3.02 -16.82 10.54
C TYR A 76 4.26 -15.93 10.39
N LYS A 77 5.43 -16.59 10.34
CA LYS A 77 6.70 -16.00 9.90
C LYS A 77 7.06 -16.62 8.55
N PHE A 78 7.64 -15.84 7.65
CA PHE A 78 8.17 -16.37 6.39
C PHE A 78 9.68 -16.45 6.46
N VAL A 79 10.22 -17.66 6.34
CA VAL A 79 11.65 -17.93 6.55
C VAL A 79 12.24 -18.49 5.27
N GLY A 80 13.38 -17.92 4.84
CA GLY A 80 14.15 -18.43 3.72
C GLY A 80 15.60 -18.69 4.10
N LYS A 81 16.12 -19.86 3.70
CA LYS A 81 17.56 -20.18 3.77
C LYS A 81 18.17 -19.98 2.39
N MET A 82 19.19 -19.15 2.30
CA MET A 82 19.95 -18.93 1.07
C MET A 82 21.28 -19.67 1.22
N TYR A 83 21.39 -20.84 0.60
CA TYR A 83 22.67 -21.57 0.58
C TYR A 83 23.68 -20.81 -0.30
N GLN A 84 24.97 -20.92 0.01
CA GLN A 84 26.03 -20.17 -0.71
C GLN A 84 26.03 -20.41 -2.22
N ASP A 85 25.61 -21.59 -2.68
CA ASP A 85 25.54 -21.93 -4.12
C ASP A 85 24.26 -21.42 -4.82
N PHE A 86 23.33 -20.81 -4.07
CA PHE A 86 22.06 -20.36 -4.60
C PHE A 86 22.07 -18.86 -4.92
N VAL A 87 22.26 -18.54 -6.20
CA VAL A 87 22.05 -17.19 -6.71
C VAL A 87 20.55 -16.92 -6.76
N VAL A 88 20.01 -16.32 -5.69
CA VAL A 88 18.67 -15.73 -5.75
C VAL A 88 18.71 -14.62 -6.80
N ASP A 89 17.91 -14.77 -7.86
CA ASP A 89 17.70 -13.71 -8.85
C ASP A 89 17.30 -12.42 -8.10
N PRO A 90 18.01 -11.29 -8.29
CA PRO A 90 17.73 -10.03 -7.59
C PRO A 90 16.32 -9.48 -7.84
N ASN A 91 15.60 -10.02 -8.84
CA ASN A 91 14.21 -9.70 -9.13
C ASN A 91 13.20 -10.54 -8.32
N VAL A 92 13.65 -11.36 -7.38
CA VAL A 92 12.79 -12.17 -6.51
C VAL A 92 12.48 -11.40 -5.22
N PHE A 93 11.20 -11.18 -4.99
CA PHE A 93 10.67 -10.47 -3.83
C PHE A 93 9.73 -11.37 -3.03
N LEU A 94 9.67 -11.12 -1.73
CA LEU A 94 8.59 -11.61 -0.89
C LEU A 94 7.33 -10.83 -1.21
N THR A 95 6.25 -11.56 -1.46
CA THR A 95 4.88 -11.05 -1.54
C THR A 95 3.97 -11.95 -0.73
N SER A 96 2.71 -11.58 -0.57
CA SER A 96 1.68 -12.42 0.03
C SER A 96 0.33 -11.80 -0.25
N ASP A 97 -0.71 -12.59 -0.06
CA ASP A 97 -2.09 -12.14 0.12
C ASP A 97 -2.27 -11.44 1.48
N PHE A 98 -1.37 -10.51 1.86
CA PHE A 98 -1.23 -9.92 3.21
C PHE A 98 -2.52 -9.35 3.86
N GLY A 99 -3.68 -9.38 3.21
CA GLY A 99 -4.87 -8.64 3.60
C GLY A 99 -4.63 -7.14 3.47
N MET A 100 -3.71 -6.78 2.58
CA MET A 100 -3.29 -5.41 2.31
C MET A 100 -3.43 -5.08 0.82
N ASP A 101 -4.29 -5.77 0.09
CA ASP A 101 -4.76 -5.35 -1.22
C ASP A 101 -5.83 -4.24 -1.12
N GLY A 102 -6.08 -3.54 -2.23
CA GLY A 102 -7.04 -2.47 -2.34
C GLY A 102 -6.51 -1.08 -1.93
N SER A 103 -7.42 -0.17 -1.61
CA SER A 103 -7.08 1.24 -1.36
C SER A 103 -6.34 1.45 -0.03
N TRP A 104 -5.23 2.19 -0.11
CA TRP A 104 -4.37 2.66 0.96
C TRP A 104 -4.31 4.20 0.98
N LEU A 105 -5.27 4.89 0.38
CA LEU A 105 -5.28 6.36 0.35
C LEU A 105 -5.39 6.96 1.76
N GLU A 106 -6.04 6.24 2.69
CA GLU A 106 -6.07 6.59 4.11
C GLU A 106 -4.68 6.51 4.79
N SER A 107 -3.68 5.95 4.12
CA SER A 107 -2.31 5.79 4.60
C SER A 107 -1.33 6.81 4.01
N TYR A 108 -1.78 7.70 3.11
CA TYR A 108 -0.93 8.73 2.52
C TYR A 108 -0.35 9.65 3.61
N SER A 109 0.96 9.92 3.55
CA SER A 109 1.75 10.61 4.59
C SER A 109 1.93 9.84 5.92
N TYR A 110 1.46 8.60 6.02
CA TYR A 110 1.72 7.69 7.13
C TYR A 110 2.78 6.64 6.77
N TYR A 111 3.01 5.66 7.64
CA TYR A 111 4.14 4.74 7.54
C TYR A 111 3.72 3.32 7.17
N LEU A 112 4.44 2.74 6.21
CA LEU A 112 4.61 1.31 6.03
C LEU A 112 5.80 0.87 6.89
N LYS A 113 5.59 -0.06 7.81
CA LYS A 113 6.63 -0.61 8.68
C LYS A 113 6.85 -2.07 8.33
N ILE A 114 8.10 -2.47 8.14
CA ILE A 114 8.46 -3.86 7.80
C ILE A 114 9.47 -4.35 8.81
N ASN A 115 9.18 -5.51 9.40
CA ASN A 115 10.05 -6.16 10.37
C ASN A 115 10.66 -7.41 9.73
N ILE A 116 11.97 -7.41 9.55
CA ILE A 116 12.72 -8.48 8.89
C ILE A 116 14.05 -8.72 9.62
N ARG A 117 14.43 -9.98 9.79
CA ARG A 117 15.76 -10.36 10.26
C ARG A 117 16.58 -10.94 9.11
N LEU A 118 17.83 -10.53 8.98
CA LEU A 118 18.73 -10.97 7.92
C LEU A 118 19.93 -11.71 8.52
N PHE A 119 20.33 -12.80 7.88
CA PHE A 119 21.44 -13.65 8.29
C PHE A 119 22.56 -13.63 7.26
N GLY A 120 23.81 -13.72 7.71
CA GLY A 120 25.00 -13.70 6.85
C GLY A 120 25.76 -12.37 6.89
N GLU A 121 26.85 -12.27 6.14
CA GLU A 121 27.71 -11.07 6.16
C GLU A 121 27.09 -9.89 5.40
N SER A 122 27.24 -8.67 5.95
CA SER A 122 26.90 -7.41 5.27
C SER A 122 27.99 -6.97 4.28
N LYS A 123 28.30 -7.82 3.30
CA LYS A 123 29.26 -7.53 2.22
C LYS A 123 28.58 -7.60 0.87
N ASP A 124 29.11 -6.83 -0.08
CA ASP A 124 28.65 -6.82 -1.47
C ASP A 124 27.14 -6.50 -1.55
N ASP A 125 26.77 -5.27 -1.14
CA ASP A 125 25.38 -4.79 -1.21
C ASP A 125 24.87 -4.91 -2.65
N ILE A 126 23.64 -5.39 -2.77
CA ILE A 126 22.99 -5.55 -4.04
C ILE A 126 22.09 -4.32 -4.24
N PRO A 127 22.36 -3.50 -5.27
CA PRO A 127 21.64 -2.27 -5.51
C PRO A 127 20.18 -2.51 -5.94
N GLY A 128 19.40 -1.43 -5.95
CA GLY A 128 18.02 -1.40 -6.41
C GLY A 128 16.98 -1.32 -5.28
N PRO A 129 15.70 -1.42 -5.63
CA PRO A 129 14.60 -1.17 -4.71
C PRO A 129 14.56 -2.18 -3.57
N LYS A 130 14.24 -1.69 -2.38
CA LYS A 130 14.07 -2.51 -1.18
C LYS A 130 12.59 -2.87 -0.97
N VAL A 131 11.67 -2.00 -1.40
CA VAL A 131 10.22 -2.26 -1.43
C VAL A 131 9.64 -1.80 -2.77
N ILE A 132 8.67 -2.56 -3.30
CA ILE A 132 7.90 -2.18 -4.48
C ILE A 132 6.41 -2.28 -4.15
N LEU A 133 5.66 -1.22 -4.44
CA LEU A 133 4.21 -1.24 -4.43
C LEU A 133 3.73 -1.30 -5.88
N GLN A 134 2.83 -2.22 -6.21
CA GLN A 134 2.22 -2.30 -7.53
C GLN A 134 0.71 -2.30 -7.43
N ASN A 135 0.05 -1.48 -8.24
CA ASN A 135 -1.41 -1.43 -8.30
C ASN A 135 -1.99 -2.45 -9.28
N VAL A 136 -3.32 -2.59 -9.29
CA VAL A 136 -4.02 -3.53 -10.17
C VAL A 136 -3.79 -3.26 -11.67
N ASN A 137 -3.46 -2.02 -12.03
CA ASN A 137 -3.19 -1.59 -13.40
C ASN A 137 -1.72 -1.78 -13.81
N GLY A 138 -0.88 -2.36 -12.95
CA GLY A 138 0.53 -2.64 -13.22
C GLY A 138 1.48 -1.45 -13.00
N LYS A 139 1.00 -0.28 -12.57
CA LYS A 139 1.87 0.84 -12.18
C LYS A 139 2.58 0.49 -10.87
N SER A 140 3.87 0.81 -10.81
CA SER A 140 4.72 0.49 -9.68
C SER A 140 5.39 1.73 -9.08
N LEU A 141 5.56 1.71 -7.77
CA LEU A 141 6.43 2.61 -7.03
C LEU A 141 7.56 1.80 -6.41
N TYR A 142 8.76 2.34 -6.49
CA TYR A 142 9.99 1.72 -6.05
C TYR A 142 10.55 2.54 -4.89
N TRP A 143 10.65 1.96 -3.71
CA TRP A 143 11.32 2.59 -2.58
C TRP A 143 12.77 2.12 -2.52
N CYS A 144 13.68 3.08 -2.60
CA CYS A 144 15.11 2.85 -2.65
C CYS A 144 15.80 3.54 -1.47
N THR A 145 16.94 3.01 -1.04
CA THR A 145 17.78 3.64 -0.02
C THR A 145 18.99 4.25 -0.71
N ASN A 146 19.28 5.51 -0.47
CA ASN A 146 20.55 6.10 -0.85
C ASN A 146 21.63 5.69 0.16
N ASP A 147 22.91 5.78 -0.22
CA ASP A 147 24.07 5.34 0.58
C ASP A 147 24.14 5.93 2.02
N ASN A 148 23.40 6.99 2.31
CA ASN A 148 23.40 7.70 3.60
C ASN A 148 22.09 7.59 4.42
N SER A 149 21.11 6.78 4.01
CA SER A 149 19.79 6.71 4.66
C SER A 149 19.28 5.28 4.83
N GLU A 150 18.92 4.92 6.07
CA GLU A 150 18.44 3.60 6.52
C GLU A 150 19.30 2.42 6.04
N VAL A 151 20.42 2.20 6.74
CA VAL A 151 21.27 1.02 6.50
C VAL A 151 20.55 -0.23 7.03
N ILE A 152 20.26 -1.16 6.14
CA ILE A 152 19.67 -2.47 6.46
C ILE A 152 20.83 -3.42 6.72
N TYR A 153 20.99 -3.91 7.95
CA TYR A 153 22.14 -4.71 8.34
C TYR A 153 21.85 -6.22 8.33
N SER A 154 22.90 -7.01 8.15
CA SER A 154 22.91 -8.46 8.29
C SER A 154 24.11 -8.91 9.12
N ASN A 155 23.95 -9.97 9.91
CA ASN A 155 25.08 -10.62 10.58
C ASN A 155 24.86 -12.15 10.65
N PRO A 156 25.89 -12.95 10.97
CA PRO A 156 25.76 -14.41 11.03
C PRO A 156 24.72 -14.91 12.04
N GLU A 157 24.49 -14.18 13.15
CA GLU A 157 23.54 -14.54 14.21
C GLU A 157 22.08 -14.13 13.89
N GLY A 158 21.89 -13.33 12.84
CA GLY A 158 20.62 -12.71 12.49
C GLY A 158 20.48 -11.31 13.08
N PHE A 159 20.50 -10.28 12.22
CA PHE A 159 20.26 -8.91 12.61
C PHE A 159 18.82 -8.49 12.34
N TYR A 160 18.13 -7.96 13.36
CA TYR A 160 16.75 -7.50 13.23
C TYR A 160 16.69 -6.07 12.68
N ASN A 161 15.96 -5.89 11.59
CA ASN A 161 15.74 -4.61 10.93
C ASN A 161 14.26 -4.24 11.00
N GLN A 162 14.00 -2.97 11.29
CA GLN A 162 12.68 -2.37 11.15
C GLN A 162 12.79 -1.22 10.14
N LEU A 163 12.26 -1.43 8.93
CA LEU A 163 12.14 -0.37 7.93
C LEU A 163 10.91 0.46 8.28
N LYS A 164 11.03 1.78 8.28
CA LYS A 164 9.92 2.70 8.57
C LYS A 164 9.76 3.69 7.41
N ILE A 165 8.99 3.27 6.41
CA ILE A 165 8.87 3.93 5.13
C ILE A 165 7.67 4.87 5.15
N SER A 166 7.87 6.18 4.97
CA SER A 166 6.75 7.12 4.82
C SER A 166 6.18 7.06 3.40
N LEU A 167 4.85 6.98 3.30
CA LEU A 167 4.09 6.96 2.04
C LEU A 167 3.86 8.40 1.55
N TRP A 168 4.94 9.10 1.23
CA TRP A 168 4.94 10.52 0.90
C TRP A 168 5.93 10.82 -0.24
N GLU A 169 5.55 11.68 -1.19
CA GLU A 169 6.35 11.97 -2.40
C GLU A 169 7.70 12.66 -2.15
N LYS A 170 7.93 13.17 -0.93
CA LYS A 170 9.21 13.79 -0.56
C LYS A 170 10.23 12.79 0.00
N GLU A 171 9.86 11.52 0.05
CA GLU A 171 10.72 10.40 0.44
C GLU A 171 11.34 9.73 -0.79
N ASN A 172 12.12 8.67 -0.57
CA ASN A 172 12.86 7.95 -1.62
C ASN A 172 11.97 7.01 -2.47
N TRP A 173 10.84 7.52 -2.97
CA TRP A 173 9.96 6.82 -3.91
C TRP A 173 10.28 7.22 -5.35
N PHE A 174 10.29 6.22 -6.24
CA PHE A 174 10.62 6.36 -7.65
C PHE A 174 9.58 5.64 -8.51
N ILE A 175 9.45 6.05 -9.77
CA ILE A 175 8.54 5.43 -10.75
C ILE A 175 9.24 4.42 -11.67
N ASP A 176 10.54 4.25 -11.50
CA ASP A 176 11.38 3.31 -12.23
C ASP A 176 12.21 2.45 -11.27
N SER A 177 12.64 1.28 -11.76
CA SER A 177 13.44 0.34 -10.98
C SER A 177 14.92 0.73 -10.85
N THR A 178 15.40 1.73 -11.61
CA THR A 178 16.79 2.23 -11.51
C THR A 178 16.92 3.27 -10.39
N CYS A 179 15.81 3.72 -9.81
CA CYS A 179 15.73 4.72 -8.76
C CYS A 179 16.27 6.09 -9.23
N GLU A 180 15.98 6.48 -10.47
CA GLU A 180 16.48 7.72 -11.06
C GLU A 180 15.40 8.82 -11.13
N THR A 181 14.14 8.44 -11.34
CA THR A 181 13.01 9.36 -11.49
C THR A 181 12.13 9.33 -10.24
N SER A 182 12.25 10.37 -9.41
CA SER A 182 11.44 10.51 -8.19
C SER A 182 9.95 10.56 -8.50
N ALA A 183 9.16 9.85 -7.69
CA ALA A 183 7.71 9.83 -7.79
C ALA A 183 7.11 11.14 -7.29
N MET A 184 6.07 11.62 -7.98
CA MET A 184 5.31 12.78 -7.53
C MET A 184 4.05 12.34 -6.77
N ARG A 185 3.40 13.28 -6.07
CA ARG A 185 2.15 13.01 -5.34
C ARG A 185 1.10 12.24 -6.16
N PRO A 186 0.81 12.60 -7.43
CA PRO A 186 -0.15 11.85 -8.24
C PRO A 186 0.28 10.39 -8.49
N ASP A 187 1.57 10.10 -8.62
CA ASP A 187 2.09 8.74 -8.80
C ASP A 187 1.90 7.92 -7.53
N ILE A 188 2.22 8.51 -6.37
CA ILE A 188 2.00 7.90 -5.05
C ILE A 188 0.53 7.51 -4.90
N LEU A 189 -0.38 8.48 -5.11
CA LEU A 189 -1.81 8.25 -4.90
C LEU A 189 -2.43 7.32 -5.94
N ALA A 190 -1.96 7.34 -7.19
CA ALA A 190 -2.44 6.43 -8.23
C ALA A 190 -2.08 4.96 -7.94
N VAL A 191 -0.98 4.70 -7.22
CA VAL A 191 -0.66 3.34 -6.79
C VAL A 191 -1.39 2.99 -5.49
N LEU A 192 -1.44 3.90 -4.51
CA LEU A 192 -2.17 3.68 -3.27
C LEU A 192 -3.69 3.54 -3.45
N SER A 193 -4.28 4.02 -4.54
CA SER A 193 -5.73 3.89 -4.78
C SER A 193 -6.21 2.44 -4.89
N ASP A 194 -5.33 1.51 -5.31
CA ASP A 194 -5.72 0.12 -5.54
C ASP A 194 -4.49 -0.82 -5.57
N ILE A 195 -3.89 -1.08 -4.41
CA ILE A 195 -2.69 -1.92 -4.29
C ILE A 195 -3.04 -3.37 -4.63
N LYS A 196 -2.23 -3.98 -5.50
CA LYS A 196 -2.27 -5.41 -5.82
C LYS A 196 -1.16 -6.18 -5.11
N TYR A 197 0.05 -5.63 -5.12
CA TYR A 197 1.22 -6.28 -4.53
C TYR A 197 2.02 -5.31 -3.65
N LEU A 198 2.36 -5.79 -2.45
CA LEU A 198 3.48 -5.31 -1.66
C LEU A 198 4.63 -6.31 -1.84
N LEU A 199 5.71 -5.85 -2.46
CA LEU A 199 6.89 -6.66 -2.72
C LEU A 199 8.04 -6.18 -1.84
N ILE A 200 8.60 -7.08 -1.05
CA ILE A 200 9.65 -6.79 -0.08
C ILE A 200 10.91 -7.53 -0.50
N ARG A 201 12.03 -6.82 -0.62
CA ARG A 201 13.30 -7.44 -0.99
C ARG A 201 13.71 -8.43 0.10
N ILE A 202 14.16 -9.60 -0.32
CA ILE A 202 14.60 -10.67 0.60
C ILE A 202 16.11 -10.88 0.59
N LYS A 203 16.81 -10.44 -0.46
CA LYS A 203 18.27 -10.52 -0.57
C LYS A 203 18.87 -9.14 -0.73
N TYR A 204 19.56 -8.67 0.29
CA TYR A 204 20.20 -7.36 0.33
C TYR A 204 21.69 -7.45 0.03
N TYR A 205 22.35 -8.52 0.50
CA TYR A 205 23.78 -8.75 0.35
C TYR A 205 24.05 -10.04 -0.42
N SER A 206 25.16 -10.10 -1.17
CA SER A 206 25.54 -11.32 -1.90
C SER A 206 25.84 -12.49 -0.94
N ASN A 207 26.49 -12.19 0.19
CA ASN A 207 26.86 -13.15 1.24
C ASN A 207 25.78 -13.35 2.32
N GLN A 208 24.56 -12.87 2.08
CA GLN A 208 23.41 -13.15 2.93
C GLN A 208 23.03 -14.63 2.84
N THR A 209 22.88 -15.30 3.98
CA THR A 209 22.58 -16.74 4.10
C THR A 209 21.12 -17.04 4.43
N GLY A 210 20.31 -16.02 4.71
CA GLY A 210 18.89 -16.22 4.96
C GLY A 210 18.16 -14.97 5.41
N PHE A 211 16.86 -15.12 5.63
CA PHE A 211 16.01 -14.09 6.17
C PHE A 211 14.81 -14.68 6.93
N GLU A 212 14.28 -13.90 7.87
CA GLU A 212 13.00 -14.13 8.55
C GLU A 212 12.16 -12.85 8.42
N PHE A 213 11.06 -12.93 7.68
CA PHE A 213 10.05 -11.88 7.65
C PHE A 213 9.01 -12.14 8.74
N PHE A 214 8.76 -11.12 9.56
CA PHE A 214 7.82 -11.21 10.69
C PHE A 214 6.45 -10.66 10.32
N ASN A 215 6.41 -9.40 9.89
CA ASN A 215 5.18 -8.74 9.46
C ASN A 215 5.50 -7.44 8.72
N ALA A 216 4.47 -6.93 8.05
CA ALA A 216 4.37 -5.56 7.59
C ALA A 216 3.11 -4.94 8.19
N THR A 217 3.19 -3.66 8.56
CA THR A 217 2.04 -2.89 9.05
C THR A 217 1.93 -1.55 8.33
N VAL A 218 0.70 -1.11 8.10
CA VAL A 218 0.41 0.15 7.43
C VAL A 218 -0.44 1.00 8.36
N ASP A 219 0.17 2.09 8.82
CA ASP A 219 -0.53 3.15 9.54
C ASP A 219 -1.52 3.82 8.57
N HIS A 220 -2.74 4.07 9.03
CA HIS A 220 -3.80 4.69 8.23
C HIS A 220 -4.73 5.49 9.15
N VAL A 221 -5.55 6.34 8.55
CA VAL A 221 -6.60 7.04 9.26
C VAL A 221 -7.93 6.31 9.20
N ILE A 222 -8.71 6.49 10.25
CA ILE A 222 -10.10 6.03 10.34
C ILE A 222 -10.99 7.17 10.81
N THR A 223 -12.28 7.10 10.49
CA THR A 223 -13.29 8.00 11.07
C THR A 223 -13.62 7.56 12.49
N ASN A 224 -13.67 8.48 13.46
CA ASN A 224 -14.32 8.20 14.75
C ASN A 224 -15.72 8.82 14.75
N PRO A 225 -16.80 8.01 14.80
CA PRO A 225 -18.17 8.51 14.94
C PRO A 225 -18.36 9.44 16.15
N ASP A 226 -17.69 9.13 17.26
CA ASP A 226 -17.77 9.89 18.52
C ASP A 226 -16.89 11.14 18.52
N SER A 227 -16.10 11.36 17.46
CA SER A 227 -15.22 12.52 17.30
C SER A 227 -15.86 13.66 16.49
N MET A 228 -17.16 13.55 16.16
CA MET A 228 -17.95 14.63 15.58
C MET A 228 -17.91 15.85 16.51
N GLY A 229 -17.03 16.81 16.21
CA GLY A 229 -16.80 18.02 17.01
C GLY A 229 -15.36 18.19 17.52
N SER A 230 -14.47 17.21 17.32
CA SER A 230 -13.04 17.35 17.62
C SER A 230 -12.30 18.01 16.44
N ASN A 231 -11.33 18.89 16.72
CA ASN A 231 -10.43 19.48 15.72
C ASN A 231 -9.39 18.48 15.17
N ILE A 232 -9.70 17.19 15.16
CA ILE A 232 -8.81 16.16 14.64
C ILE A 232 -9.07 16.02 13.14
N TYR A 233 -8.02 16.25 12.36
CA TYR A 233 -8.07 16.12 10.90
C TYR A 233 -6.77 15.50 10.39
N ALA A 234 -6.87 14.84 9.24
CA ALA A 234 -5.71 14.36 8.49
C ALA A 234 -5.39 15.38 7.38
N PRO A 235 -4.51 16.38 7.63
CA PRO A 235 -4.40 17.56 6.77
C PRO A 235 -4.00 17.26 5.32
N ARG A 236 -3.21 16.19 5.14
CA ARG A 236 -2.66 15.80 3.83
C ARG A 236 -3.53 14.78 3.09
N ILE A 237 -4.55 14.24 3.75
CA ILE A 237 -5.51 13.32 3.13
C ILE A 237 -6.66 14.16 2.60
N GLU A 238 -6.96 14.00 1.31
CA GLU A 238 -8.06 14.69 0.67
C GLU A 238 -9.41 14.01 0.97
N LYS A 239 -10.45 14.81 1.01
CA LYS A 239 -11.85 14.42 0.96
C LYS A 239 -12.47 15.16 -0.21
N CYS A 240 -12.67 14.43 -1.30
CA CYS A 240 -13.18 14.94 -2.56
C CYS A 240 -14.71 14.97 -2.57
N ASN A 241 -15.27 15.96 -3.27
CA ASN A 241 -16.69 16.01 -3.59
C ASN A 241 -16.97 15.17 -4.84
N CYS A 242 -17.14 13.86 -4.65
CA CYS A 242 -17.18 12.92 -5.77
C CYS A 242 -18.48 13.03 -6.58
N PRO A 243 -18.40 13.23 -7.90
CA PRO A 243 -19.57 13.15 -8.76
C PRO A 243 -20.01 11.68 -8.87
N THR A 244 -21.32 11.46 -8.96
CA THR A 244 -21.86 10.16 -9.40
C THR A 244 -21.22 9.80 -10.75
N PRO A 245 -20.68 8.59 -10.95
CA PRO A 245 -20.86 7.37 -10.15
C PRO A 245 -19.74 6.98 -9.16
N TYR A 246 -18.93 7.93 -8.70
CA TYR A 246 -17.73 7.67 -7.87
C TYR A 246 -17.90 8.01 -6.39
N THR A 247 -17.23 7.25 -5.52
CA THR A 247 -17.22 7.40 -4.06
C THR A 247 -15.84 7.08 -3.47
N GLY A 248 -15.68 7.21 -2.16
CA GLY A 248 -14.38 7.14 -1.47
C GLY A 248 -13.83 8.53 -1.14
N LEU A 249 -12.69 8.59 -0.45
CA LEU A 249 -12.06 9.86 -0.09
C LEU A 249 -11.49 10.60 -1.31
N SER A 250 -11.03 9.84 -2.31
CA SER A 250 -10.47 10.36 -3.56
C SER A 250 -11.24 9.87 -4.78
N CYS A 251 -12.53 9.57 -4.64
CA CYS A 251 -13.38 9.11 -5.76
C CYS A 251 -12.85 7.85 -6.46
N GLU A 252 -12.11 7.02 -5.73
CA GLU A 252 -11.40 5.85 -6.25
C GLU A 252 -12.27 4.58 -6.31
N LYS A 253 -13.44 4.61 -5.66
CA LYS A 253 -14.39 3.50 -5.59
C LYS A 253 -15.64 3.82 -6.40
N CYS A 254 -16.33 2.79 -6.88
CA CYS A 254 -17.65 2.97 -7.48
C CYS A 254 -18.72 3.09 -6.40
N LEU A 255 -19.72 3.96 -6.62
CA LEU A 255 -20.93 3.95 -5.80
C LEU A 255 -21.57 2.56 -5.83
N ALA A 256 -22.27 2.20 -4.75
CA ALA A 256 -23.05 0.97 -4.75
C ALA A 256 -24.04 0.94 -5.92
N GLY A 257 -24.05 -0.18 -6.64
CA GLY A 257 -24.78 -0.38 -7.89
C GLY A 257 -23.99 -0.05 -9.15
N TYR A 258 -22.75 0.44 -9.01
CA TYR A 258 -21.80 0.64 -10.09
C TYR A 258 -20.58 -0.26 -9.90
N GLU A 259 -19.99 -0.71 -11.01
CA GLU A 259 -18.73 -1.46 -11.02
C GLU A 259 -17.79 -0.92 -12.09
N LYS A 260 -16.48 -1.16 -11.90
CA LYS A 260 -15.48 -0.80 -12.91
C LYS A 260 -15.64 -1.69 -14.14
N ASN A 261 -15.71 -1.08 -15.32
CA ASN A 261 -15.54 -1.79 -16.58
C ASN A 261 -14.04 -2.04 -16.88
N ASP A 262 -13.73 -2.66 -18.02
CA ASP A 262 -12.34 -2.93 -18.46
C ASP A 262 -11.49 -1.66 -18.64
N GLN A 263 -12.14 -0.49 -18.76
CA GLN A 263 -11.48 0.82 -18.87
C GLN A 263 -11.34 1.51 -17.50
N ASN A 264 -11.60 0.78 -16.40
CA ASN A 264 -11.54 1.27 -15.03
C ASN A 264 -12.52 2.45 -14.75
N GLN A 265 -13.62 2.53 -15.51
CA GLN A 265 -14.69 3.50 -15.33
C GLN A 265 -15.88 2.86 -14.60
N CYS A 266 -16.48 3.59 -13.66
CA CYS A 266 -17.64 3.09 -12.93
C CYS A 266 -18.89 3.15 -13.83
N VAL A 267 -19.39 1.99 -14.22
CA VAL A 267 -20.61 1.83 -15.04
C VAL A 267 -21.72 1.23 -14.21
N LYS A 268 -22.97 1.62 -14.51
CA LYS A 268 -24.13 1.14 -13.78
C LYS A 268 -24.32 -0.36 -14.05
N LYS A 269 -24.30 -1.16 -12.99
CA LYS A 269 -24.56 -2.60 -13.03
C LYS A 269 -25.93 -2.94 -12.44
N CYS A 270 -26.28 -2.27 -11.34
CA CYS A 270 -27.52 -2.45 -10.61
C CYS A 270 -28.25 -1.11 -10.41
N PRO A 271 -29.52 -1.12 -9.96
CA PRO A 271 -30.20 0.07 -9.48
C PRO A 271 -29.41 0.78 -8.36
N ILE A 272 -29.58 2.10 -8.26
CA ILE A 272 -28.96 2.90 -7.18
C ILE A 272 -29.49 2.40 -5.83
N ASN A 273 -28.63 2.30 -4.82
CA ASN A 273 -28.90 1.69 -3.50
C ASN A 273 -29.03 0.16 -3.49
N CYS A 274 -28.57 -0.50 -4.55
CA CYS A 274 -28.44 -1.94 -4.60
C CYS A 274 -26.97 -2.37 -4.51
N VAL A 275 -26.65 -3.27 -3.58
CA VAL A 275 -25.29 -3.81 -3.44
C VAL A 275 -25.05 -4.93 -4.45
N GLU A 276 -26.07 -5.77 -4.67
CA GLU A 276 -26.03 -6.92 -5.57
C GLU A 276 -27.35 -7.05 -6.32
N CYS A 277 -27.30 -7.25 -7.64
CA CYS A 277 -28.46 -7.51 -8.47
C CYS A 277 -28.30 -8.80 -9.28
N ASP A 278 -29.43 -9.38 -9.68
CA ASP A 278 -29.44 -10.52 -10.60
C ASP A 278 -29.08 -10.09 -12.04
N LYS A 279 -29.01 -11.06 -12.96
CA LYS A 279 -28.71 -10.80 -14.39
C LYS A 279 -29.75 -9.93 -15.09
N ASN A 280 -30.94 -9.79 -14.50
CA ASN A 280 -32.03 -8.97 -15.02
C ASN A 280 -32.04 -7.56 -14.41
N GLY A 281 -31.12 -7.27 -13.49
CA GLY A 281 -31.01 -5.98 -12.80
C GLY A 281 -31.92 -5.83 -11.58
N ASN A 282 -32.59 -6.89 -11.12
CA ASN A 282 -33.40 -6.85 -9.90
C ASN A 282 -32.50 -6.84 -8.68
N CYS A 283 -32.84 -6.02 -7.69
CA CYS A 283 -32.02 -5.91 -6.50
C CYS A 283 -32.18 -7.11 -5.56
N ASN A 284 -31.12 -7.87 -5.37
CA ASN A 284 -31.10 -8.98 -4.40
C ASN A 284 -30.75 -8.48 -3.00
N ARG A 285 -29.99 -7.38 -2.90
CA ARG A 285 -29.55 -6.81 -1.63
C ARG A 285 -29.61 -5.29 -1.63
N CYS A 286 -30.67 -4.77 -1.05
CA CYS A 286 -30.85 -3.33 -0.86
C CYS A 286 -29.95 -2.79 0.27
N ILE A 287 -29.55 -1.52 0.16
CA ILE A 287 -28.87 -0.80 1.23
C ILE A 287 -29.90 -0.26 2.23
N GLY A 288 -29.70 -0.60 3.51
CA GLY A 288 -30.58 -0.20 4.62
C GLY A 288 -31.83 -1.07 4.73
N GLN A 289 -32.87 -0.57 5.40
CA GLN A 289 -34.17 -1.24 5.54
C GLN A 289 -35.08 -0.97 4.33
N ARG A 290 -34.60 -1.22 3.12
CA ARG A 290 -35.37 -1.03 1.88
C ARG A 290 -35.81 -2.38 1.31
N SER A 291 -36.95 -2.40 0.63
CA SER A 291 -37.47 -3.56 -0.10
C SER A 291 -38.10 -3.11 -1.42
N GLY A 292 -38.07 -3.97 -2.42
CA GLY A 292 -38.56 -3.73 -3.78
C GLY A 292 -37.63 -4.34 -4.85
N PRO A 293 -38.11 -4.56 -6.08
CA PRO A 293 -37.26 -4.97 -7.20
C PRO A 293 -36.22 -3.89 -7.58
#